data_AF-A0A3D5CQV0-F1
#
_entry.id   AF-A0A3D5CQV0-F1
#
_cell.length_a   1.000
_cell.length_b   1.000
_cell.length_c   1.000
_cell.angle_alpha   90.00
_cell.angle_beta   90.00
_cell.angle_gamma   90.00
#
_symmetry.space_group_name_H-M   'P 1'
#
loop_
_entity.id
_entity.type
_entity.pdbx_description
1 polymer ?
#
loop_
_entity_poly.entity_id
_entity_poly.type
_entity_poly.pdbx_seq_one_letter_code
_entity_poly.pdbx_strand_id
1 'polypeptide(L)'
;IKKYRLLLGEEASDFLSALEQGSVKKGFRWNPLKPAGLDMVQTYHSEELQPAPYNNEGFLGTVNGKSFLHQAGYEYSQEPSAMIVGTAAAAKPGEKVLDLCAAPGG
;
A
#
# COMPACT_ATOMS: atom_id res chain seq x y z
N ILE A 1 -21.35 -11.53 10.14
CA ILE A 1 -22.14 -12.49 9.32
C ILE A 1 -23.55 -11.97 9.00
N LYS A 2 -24.52 -11.90 9.94
CA LYS A 2 -25.94 -11.54 9.63
C LYS A 2 -26.12 -10.22 8.85
N LYS A 3 -25.49 -9.13 9.29
CA LYS A 3 -25.53 -7.82 8.61
C LYS A 3 -25.12 -7.92 7.13
N TYR A 4 -23.98 -8.54 6.84
CA TYR A 4 -23.45 -8.61 5.47
C TYR A 4 -24.17 -9.61 4.58
N ARG A 5 -24.80 -10.66 5.14
CA ARG A 5 -25.72 -11.50 4.36
C ARG A 5 -26.94 -10.73 3.84
N LEU A 6 -27.47 -9.80 4.64
CA LEU A 6 -28.58 -8.95 4.21
C LEU A 6 -28.16 -7.91 3.17
N LEU A 7 -26.95 -7.33 3.31
CA LEU A 7 -26.45 -6.29 2.39
C LEU A 7 -25.98 -6.85 1.05
N LEU A 8 -25.34 -8.02 1.05
CA LEU A 8 -24.64 -8.56 -0.12
C LEU A 8 -25.40 -9.71 -0.80
N GLY A 9 -26.46 -10.24 -0.18
CA GLY A 9 -27.23 -11.35 -0.75
C GLY A 9 -26.36 -12.55 -1.08
N GLU A 10 -26.36 -12.95 -2.36
CA GLU A 10 -25.59 -14.11 -2.85
C GLU A 10 -24.07 -13.90 -2.76
N GLU A 11 -23.58 -12.66 -2.94
CA GLU A 11 -22.15 -12.31 -2.86
C GLU A 11 -21.59 -12.43 -1.43
N ALA A 12 -22.47 -12.49 -0.41
CA ALA A 12 -22.05 -12.63 0.98
C ALA A 12 -21.22 -13.90 1.23
N SER A 13 -21.43 -14.96 0.47
CA SER A 13 -20.68 -16.21 0.61
C SER A 13 -19.21 -16.03 0.25
N ASP A 14 -18.94 -15.40 -0.89
CA ASP A 14 -17.59 -15.14 -1.37
C ASP A 14 -16.88 -14.12 -0.48
N PHE A 15 -17.60 -13.06 -0.06
CA PHE A 15 -17.07 -12.08 0.88
C PHE A 15 -16.62 -12.70 2.21
N LEU A 16 -17.45 -13.57 2.80
CA LEU A 16 -17.12 -14.24 4.06
C LEU A 16 -15.97 -15.25 3.87
N SER A 17 -15.96 -15.97 2.75
CA SER A 17 -14.86 -16.88 2.39
C SER A 17 -13.53 -16.12 2.26
N ALA A 18 -13.54 -14.94 1.64
CA ALA A 18 -12.36 -14.09 1.53
C ALA A 18 -11.87 -13.57 2.90
N LEU A 19 -12.77 -13.32 3.86
CA LEU A 19 -12.39 -12.91 5.21
C LEU A 19 -11.79 -14.07 6.03
N GLU A 20 -12.30 -15.28 5.87
CA GLU A 20 -11.91 -16.44 6.68
C GLU A 20 -10.70 -17.19 6.11
N GLN A 21 -10.62 -17.31 4.79
CA GLN A 21 -9.62 -18.10 4.08
C GLN A 21 -8.66 -17.25 3.24
N GLY A 22 -8.94 -15.96 3.09
CA GLY A 22 -8.10 -15.06 2.32
C GLY A 22 -6.75 -14.78 2.98
N SER A 23 -5.80 -14.32 2.16
CA SER A 23 -4.50 -13.85 2.62
C SER A 23 -4.48 -12.33 2.75
N VAL A 24 -3.98 -11.83 3.88
CA VAL A 24 -3.67 -10.41 4.06
C VAL A 24 -2.65 -10.00 3.00
N LYS A 25 -3.00 -8.99 2.21
CA LYS A 25 -2.09 -8.44 1.21
C LYS A 25 -1.08 -7.52 1.89
N LYS A 26 0.16 -7.58 1.43
CA LYS A 26 1.26 -6.76 1.92
C LYS A 26 1.84 -6.00 0.74
N GLY A 27 2.24 -4.76 0.99
CA GLY A 27 2.83 -3.92 -0.03
C GLY A 27 3.68 -2.84 0.59
N PHE A 28 4.32 -2.08 -0.29
CA PHE A 28 5.11 -0.92 0.07
C PHE A 28 5.18 0.06 -1.11
N ARG A 29 5.56 1.29 -0.84
CA ARG A 29 5.81 2.31 -1.88
C ARG A 29 7.28 2.67 -1.92
N TRP A 30 7.82 2.90 -3.12
CA TRP A 30 9.10 3.57 -3.28
C TRP A 30 8.92 5.08 -3.18
N ASN A 31 9.99 5.80 -2.80
CA ASN A 31 9.91 7.24 -2.55
C ASN A 31 10.44 8.07 -3.73
N PRO A 32 9.58 8.77 -4.51
CA PRO A 32 10.01 9.60 -5.64
C PRO A 32 10.80 10.86 -5.23
N LEU A 33 10.79 11.22 -3.94
CA LEU A 33 11.58 12.32 -3.42
C LEU A 33 13.05 11.93 -3.16
N LYS A 34 13.40 10.64 -3.26
CA LYS A 34 14.77 10.16 -3.07
C LYS A 34 15.54 10.13 -4.39
N PRO A 35 16.84 10.47 -4.40
CA PRO A 35 17.69 10.33 -5.58
C PRO A 35 17.64 8.89 -6.08
N ALA A 36 17.35 8.69 -7.37
CA ALA A 36 17.26 7.35 -7.98
C ALA A 36 16.32 6.39 -7.20
N GLY A 37 15.22 6.90 -6.61
CA GLY A 37 14.33 6.15 -5.72
C GLY A 37 13.94 4.76 -6.23
N LEU A 38 13.34 4.69 -7.42
CA LEU A 38 12.92 3.45 -8.04
C LEU A 38 14.10 2.52 -8.38
N ASP A 39 15.20 3.07 -8.91
CA ASP A 39 16.39 2.31 -9.31
C ASP A 39 17.06 1.65 -8.09
N MET A 40 17.12 2.34 -6.95
CA MET A 40 17.60 1.78 -5.69
C MET A 40 16.74 0.62 -5.18
N VAL A 41 15.42 0.74 -5.27
CA VAL A 41 14.52 -0.37 -4.91
C VAL A 41 14.68 -1.54 -5.88
N GLN A 42 14.71 -1.28 -7.19
CA GLN A 42 14.91 -2.32 -8.20
C GLN A 42 16.24 -3.06 -8.05
N THR A 43 17.29 -2.36 -7.61
CA THR A 43 18.64 -2.92 -7.47
C THR A 43 18.82 -3.72 -6.18
N TYR A 44 18.27 -3.23 -5.06
CA TYR A 44 18.63 -3.73 -3.73
C TYR A 44 17.48 -4.38 -2.95
N HIS A 45 16.24 -4.28 -3.44
CA HIS A 45 15.14 -5.04 -2.84
C HIS A 45 15.33 -6.53 -3.13
N SER A 46 15.10 -7.38 -2.12
CA SER A 46 15.48 -8.79 -2.18
C SER A 46 14.49 -9.67 -2.95
N GLU A 47 13.26 -9.20 -3.15
CA GLU A 47 12.17 -9.95 -3.77
C GLU A 47 11.85 -9.39 -5.17
N GLU A 48 11.26 -10.22 -6.02
CA GLU A 48 10.78 -9.77 -7.33
C GLU A 48 9.62 -8.78 -7.16
N LEU A 49 9.73 -7.66 -7.86
CA LEU A 49 8.78 -6.56 -7.72
C LEU A 49 7.53 -6.80 -8.58
N GLN A 50 6.38 -6.93 -7.94
CA GLN A 50 5.08 -6.94 -8.61
C GLN A 50 4.34 -5.63 -8.33
N PRO A 51 3.85 -4.90 -9.34
CA PRO A 51 3.20 -3.61 -9.14
C PRO A 51 1.93 -3.74 -8.28
N ALA A 52 1.74 -2.81 -7.35
CA ALA A 52 0.50 -2.72 -6.59
C ALA A 52 -0.62 -2.11 -7.47
N PRO A 53 -1.88 -2.53 -7.31
CA PRO A 53 -2.96 -2.16 -8.23
C PRO A 53 -3.46 -0.71 -8.08
N TYR A 54 -3.17 -0.03 -6.97
CA TYR A 54 -3.84 1.23 -6.59
C TYR A 54 -2.92 2.44 -6.46
N ASN A 55 -1.63 2.30 -6.77
CA ASN A 55 -0.66 3.39 -6.68
C ASN A 55 0.51 3.13 -7.63
N ASN A 56 0.90 4.15 -8.41
CA ASN A 56 1.99 4.05 -9.39
C ASN A 56 3.37 3.85 -8.76
N GLU A 57 3.52 4.19 -7.48
CA GLU A 57 4.76 4.00 -6.73
C GLU A 57 4.73 2.73 -5.85
N GLY A 58 3.69 1.91 -5.96
CA GLY A 58 3.47 0.77 -5.08
C GLY A 58 3.94 -0.56 -5.67
N PHE A 59 4.45 -1.44 -4.81
CA PHE A 59 4.73 -2.85 -5.09
C PHE A 59 4.06 -3.75 -4.04
N LEU A 60 3.70 -4.96 -4.45
CA LEU A 60 3.32 -6.06 -3.56
C LEU A 60 4.59 -6.65 -2.94
N GLY A 61 4.53 -7.01 -1.66
CA GLY A 61 5.66 -7.59 -0.94
C GLY A 61 5.80 -7.05 0.48
N THR A 62 6.95 -7.30 1.09
CA THR A 62 7.28 -6.83 2.45
C THR A 62 8.56 -6.03 2.50
N VAL A 63 8.63 -5.10 3.45
CA VAL A 63 9.84 -4.32 3.71
C VAL A 63 10.63 -4.98 4.84
N ASN A 64 11.93 -5.16 4.64
CA ASN A 64 12.83 -5.48 5.74
C ASN A 64 13.14 -4.19 6.52
N GLY A 65 12.48 -4.00 7.67
CA GLY A 65 12.64 -2.80 8.49
C GLY A 65 14.06 -2.52 9.01
N LYS A 66 14.97 -3.49 8.91
CA LYS A 66 16.39 -3.34 9.27
C LYS A 66 17.31 -3.07 8.06
N SER A 67 16.76 -3.03 6.85
CA SER A 67 17.50 -2.72 5.63
C SER A 67 17.80 -1.22 5.53
N PHE A 68 18.87 -0.88 4.82
CA PHE A 68 19.22 0.51 4.52
C PHE A 68 18.17 1.20 3.63
N LEU A 69 17.45 0.46 2.77
CA LEU A 69 16.37 1.02 1.94
C LEU A 69 15.27 1.61 2.82
N HIS A 70 14.76 0.83 3.77
CA HIS A 70 13.81 1.29 4.77
C HIS A 70 14.38 2.42 5.64
N GLN A 71 15.57 2.22 6.21
CA GLN A 71 16.18 3.18 7.12
C GLN A 71 16.47 4.54 6.47
N ALA A 72 16.84 4.55 5.19
CA ALA A 72 17.06 5.77 4.41
C ALA A 72 15.78 6.35 3.80
N GLY A 73 14.62 5.71 4.00
CA GLY A 73 13.31 6.18 3.53
C GLY A 73 13.08 6.03 2.03
N TYR A 74 13.71 5.03 1.40
CA TYR A 74 13.40 4.62 0.03
C TYR A 74 12.13 3.79 -0.05
N GLU A 75 11.77 3.09 1.03
CA GLU A 75 10.61 2.20 1.12
C GLU A 75 9.69 2.62 2.28
N TYR A 76 8.38 2.62 2.05
CA TYR A 76 7.36 2.76 3.09
C TYR A 76 6.38 1.60 3.03
N SER A 77 6.27 0.79 4.08
CA SER A 77 5.33 -0.34 4.12
C SER A 77 3.89 0.12 4.26
N GLN A 78 3.01 -0.31 3.34
CA GLN A 78 1.60 0.06 3.35
C GLN A 78 0.77 -1.06 2.71
N GLU A 79 -0.36 -1.42 3.34
CA GLU A 79 -1.28 -2.39 2.77
C GLU A 79 -1.80 -1.89 1.39
N PRO A 80 -1.84 -2.74 0.34
CA PRO A 80 -2.16 -2.28 -1.01
C PRO A 80 -3.46 -1.49 -1.14
N SER A 81 -4.56 -1.94 -0.54
CA SER A 81 -5.84 -1.23 -0.61
C SER A 81 -5.79 0.14 0.06
N ALA A 82 -5.00 0.31 1.13
CA ALA A 82 -4.83 1.61 1.78
C ALA A 82 -4.14 2.66 0.88
N MET A 83 -3.33 2.24 -0.09
CA MET A 83 -2.65 3.17 -1.02
C MET A 83 -3.63 3.97 -1.88
N ILE A 84 -4.87 3.49 -2.06
CA ILE A 84 -5.89 4.19 -2.87
C ILE A 84 -6.21 5.57 -2.30
N VAL A 85 -6.08 5.78 -0.98
CA VAL A 85 -6.46 7.03 -0.31
C VAL A 85 -5.59 8.18 -0.79
N GLY A 86 -4.26 7.99 -0.80
CA GLY A 86 -3.32 8.99 -1.32
C GLY A 86 -3.48 9.20 -2.83
N THR A 87 -3.64 8.10 -3.58
CA THR A 87 -3.88 8.15 -5.04
C THR A 87 -5.15 8.94 -5.38
N ALA A 88 -6.24 8.75 -4.62
CA ALA A 88 -7.50 9.45 -4.82
C ALA A 88 -7.44 10.92 -4.40
N ALA A 89 -6.68 11.24 -3.35
CA ALA A 89 -6.47 12.63 -2.92
C ALA A 89 -5.72 13.45 -3.97
N ALA A 90 -4.77 12.83 -4.70
CA ALA A 90 -4.07 13.41 -5.85
C ALA A 90 -3.54 14.84 -5.62
N ALA A 91 -2.96 15.08 -4.44
CA ALA A 91 -2.40 16.36 -4.03
C ALA A 91 -1.37 16.88 -5.03
N LYS A 92 -1.36 18.19 -5.27
CA LYS A 92 -0.50 18.83 -6.27
C LYS A 92 0.54 19.77 -5.63
N PRO A 93 1.70 19.95 -6.27
CA PRO A 93 2.69 20.94 -5.83
C PRO A 93 2.08 22.34 -5.70
N GLY A 94 2.30 22.97 -4.54
CA GLY A 94 1.81 24.32 -4.23
C GLY A 94 0.45 24.38 -3.51
N GLU A 95 -0.24 23.25 -3.33
CA GLU A 95 -1.50 23.21 -2.57
C GLU A 95 -1.28 23.30 -1.05
N LYS A 96 -2.33 23.73 -0.34
CA LYS A 96 -2.44 23.59 1.11
C LYS A 96 -3.25 22.33 1.40
N VAL A 97 -2.60 21.29 1.91
CA VAL A 97 -3.22 19.98 2.17
C VAL A 97 -3.22 19.71 3.68
N LEU A 98 -4.30 19.10 4.17
CA LEU A 98 -4.43 18.68 5.57
C LEU A 98 -4.77 17.19 5.62
N ASP A 99 -3.90 16.42 6.25
CA ASP A 99 -4.25 15.09 6.76
C ASP A 99 -4.64 15.22 8.23
N LEU A 100 -5.94 15.09 8.50
CA LEU A 100 -6.50 15.32 9.83
C LEU A 100 -6.19 14.17 10.80
N CYS A 101 -5.99 12.94 10.28
CA CYS A 101 -5.87 11.71 11.06
C CYS A 101 -4.65 10.91 10.58
N ALA A 102 -3.47 11.51 10.71
CA ALA A 102 -2.29 11.13 9.94
C ALA A 102 -1.48 9.94 10.46
N ALA A 103 -1.64 9.49 11.71
CA ALA A 103 -0.83 8.38 12.22
C ALA A 103 -1.22 7.05 11.56
N PRO A 104 -0.26 6.20 11.11
CA PRO A 104 1.20 6.29 11.28
C PRO A 104 1.97 7.03 10.16
N GLY A 105 1.29 7.60 9.16
CA GLY A 105 1.88 8.45 8.10
C GLY A 105 1.98 7.78 6.73
N GLY A 106 0.95 7.01 6.37
CA GLY A 106 0.90 6.23 5.12
C GLY A 106 0.70 7.05 3.87
#